data_AF-A0A2U2Z7U5-F1
#
_entry.id   AF-A0A2U2Z7U5-F1
#
_cell.length_a   1.000
_cell.length_b   1.000
_cell.length_c   1.000
_cell.angle_alpha   90.00
_cell.angle_beta   90.00
_cell.angle_gamma   90.00
#
_symmetry.space_group_name_H-M   'P 1'
#
loop_
_entity.id
_entity.type
_entity.pdbx_description
1 polymer ?
#
loop_
_entity_poly.entity_id
_entity_poly.type
_entity_poly.pdbx_seq_one_letter_code
_entity_poly.pdbx_strand_id
1 'polypeptide(L)'
;MTTLIRKGEGEPLRDAMRRRGLTQASLAARTREVDKRGRGVSLGTVVKVTGRGRWAVDVCRQRTAELIVAALGEPLEHHFAMPTITTDTVERCKDDGDSDPR
;
A
#
# COMPACT_ATOMS: atom_id res chain seq x y z
N MET A 1 5.93 9.81 4.24
CA MET A 1 4.69 9.27 3.61
C MET A 1 4.74 7.76 3.72
N THR A 2 3.78 7.13 4.41
CA THR A 2 3.75 5.67 4.58
C THR A 2 3.29 5.00 3.28
N THR A 3 4.10 4.07 2.78
CA THR A 3 3.77 3.19 1.65
C THR A 3 3.44 1.80 2.17
N LEU A 4 2.68 1.02 1.41
CA LEU A 4 2.34 -0.37 1.68
C LEU A 4 2.78 -1.24 0.51
N ILE A 5 3.20 -2.46 0.82
CA ILE A 5 3.64 -3.44 -0.16
C ILE A 5 2.43 -4.25 -0.60
N ARG A 6 2.26 -4.40 -1.90
CA ARG A 6 1.18 -5.21 -2.48
C ARG A 6 1.51 -6.70 -2.34
N LYS A 7 0.56 -7.49 -1.83
CA LYS A 7 0.74 -8.95 -1.69
C LYS A 7 0.51 -9.68 -3.02
N GLY A 8 1.28 -10.73 -3.26
CA GLY A 8 1.06 -11.70 -4.35
C GLY A 8 0.83 -11.07 -5.72
N GLU A 9 1.62 -10.05 -6.07
CA GLU A 9 1.45 -9.30 -7.31
C GLU A 9 0.03 -8.81 -7.57
N GLY A 10 -0.70 -8.42 -6.52
CA GLY A 10 -2.07 -7.91 -6.59
C GLY A 10 -3.12 -8.98 -6.88
N GLU A 11 -2.77 -10.25 -6.78
CA GLU A 11 -3.72 -11.36 -6.83
C GLU A 11 -4.87 -11.22 -5.82
N PRO A 12 -4.65 -10.93 -4.53
CA PRO A 12 -5.76 -10.80 -3.58
C PRO A 12 -6.70 -9.65 -3.95
N LEU A 13 -6.19 -8.57 -4.55
CA LEU A 13 -7.03 -7.48 -5.05
C LEU A 13 -7.89 -7.92 -6.24
N ARG A 14 -7.29 -8.63 -7.20
CA ARG A 14 -8.02 -9.15 -8.37
C ARG A 14 -9.06 -10.19 -7.97
N ASP A 15 -8.76 -11.03 -6.98
CA ASP A 15 -9.71 -12.02 -6.50
C ASP A 15 -10.89 -11.34 -5.81
N ALA A 16 -10.65 -10.37 -4.92
CA ALA A 16 -11.73 -9.57 -4.34
C ALA A 16 -12.60 -8.85 -5.38
N MET A 17 -11.96 -8.27 -6.40
CA MET A 17 -12.68 -7.66 -7.53
C MET A 17 -13.54 -8.69 -8.27
N ARG A 18 -13.00 -9.87 -8.56
CA ARG A 18 -13.71 -10.97 -9.24
C ARG A 18 -14.90 -11.46 -8.42
N ARG A 19 -14.71 -11.70 -7.12
CA ARG A 19 -15.78 -12.12 -6.19
C ARG A 19 -16.94 -11.12 -6.14
N ARG A 20 -16.66 -9.83 -6.37
CA ARG A 20 -17.63 -8.74 -6.32
C ARG A 20 -18.12 -8.27 -7.70
N GLY A 21 -17.65 -8.91 -8.78
CA GLY A 21 -17.98 -8.50 -10.16
C GLY A 21 -17.50 -7.08 -10.50
N LEU A 22 -16.44 -6.58 -9.88
CA LEU A 22 -15.95 -5.22 -10.07
C LEU A 22 -14.88 -5.15 -11.16
N THR A 23 -15.04 -4.17 -12.06
CA THR A 23 -13.98 -3.75 -12.99
C THR A 23 -13.07 -2.71 -12.33
N GLN A 24 -11.91 -2.44 -12.93
CA GLN A 24 -11.01 -1.38 -12.45
C GLN A 24 -11.67 0.00 -12.49
N ALA A 25 -12.49 0.27 -13.50
CA ALA A 25 -13.27 1.50 -13.62
C ALA A 25 -14.33 1.61 -12.52
N SER A 26 -15.08 0.52 -12.28
CA SER A 26 -16.09 0.46 -11.21
C SER A 26 -15.44 0.62 -9.84
N LEU A 27 -14.26 0.03 -9.63
CA LEU A 27 -13.51 0.20 -8.39
C LEU A 27 -13.06 1.66 -8.20
N ALA A 28 -12.53 2.30 -9.24
CA ALA A 28 -12.16 3.72 -9.17
C ALA A 28 -13.36 4.61 -8.81
N ALA A 29 -14.53 4.37 -9.42
CA ALA A 29 -15.76 5.07 -9.06
C ALA A 29 -16.13 4.86 -7.58
N ARG A 30 -16.13 3.61 -7.09
CA ARG A 30 -16.42 3.31 -5.68
C ARG A 30 -15.44 3.96 -4.71
N THR A 31 -14.16 4.05 -5.07
CA THR A 31 -13.19 4.74 -4.21
C THR A 31 -13.52 6.23 -4.03
N ARG A 32 -14.19 6.85 -5.02
CA ARG A 32 -14.63 8.23 -4.93
C ARG A 32 -15.87 8.38 -4.04
N GLU A 33 -16.77 7.41 -4.06
CA GLU A 33 -17.96 7.37 -3.21
C GLU A 33 -17.60 7.25 -1.72
N VAL A 34 -16.59 6.43 -1.39
CA VAL A 34 -16.13 6.25 0.00
C VAL A 34 -15.15 7.34 0.47
N ASP A 35 -14.58 8.11 -0.46
CA ASP A 35 -13.68 9.21 -0.11
C ASP A 35 -14.47 10.45 0.33
N LYS A 36 -14.43 10.75 1.63
CA LYS A 36 -15.04 11.96 2.21
C LYS A 36 -14.58 13.28 1.56
N ARG A 37 -13.43 13.28 0.88
CA ARG A 37 -12.89 14.45 0.16
C ARG A 37 -13.34 14.51 -1.31
N GLY A 38 -14.05 13.50 -1.80
CA GLY A 38 -14.59 13.42 -3.17
C GLY A 38 -13.56 13.24 -4.28
N ARG A 39 -12.29 12.95 -3.95
CA ARG A 39 -11.20 12.76 -4.93
C ARG A 39 -11.13 11.33 -5.41
N GLY A 40 -11.27 10.38 -4.49
CA GLY A 40 -11.09 8.96 -4.75
C GLY A 40 -9.68 8.62 -5.26
N VAL A 41 -9.57 7.46 -5.91
CA VAL A 41 -8.35 6.98 -6.56
C VAL A 41 -8.56 7.03 -8.07
N SER A 42 -7.59 7.61 -8.80
CA SER A 42 -7.67 7.66 -10.26
C SER A 42 -7.67 6.26 -10.87
N LEU A 43 -8.35 6.08 -12.00
CA LEU A 43 -8.37 4.82 -12.74
C LEU A 43 -6.95 4.33 -13.05
N GLY A 44 -6.06 5.24 -13.49
CA GLY A 44 -4.67 4.89 -13.76
C GLY A 44 -3.97 4.33 -12.53
N THR A 45 -4.19 4.90 -11.35
CA THR A 45 -3.65 4.36 -10.09
C THR A 45 -4.26 3.00 -9.76
N VAL A 46 -5.57 2.80 -9.94
CA VAL A 46 -6.22 1.51 -9.71
C VAL A 46 -5.64 0.43 -10.64
N VAL A 47 -5.44 0.75 -11.92
CA VAL A 47 -4.83 -0.16 -12.91
C VAL A 47 -3.42 -0.58 -12.47
N LYS A 48 -2.60 0.39 -12.04
CA LYS A 48 -1.23 0.10 -11.58
C LYS A 48 -1.20 -0.79 -10.34
N VAL A 49 -2.11 -0.58 -9.40
CA VAL A 49 -2.15 -1.33 -8.14
C VAL A 49 -2.73 -2.74 -8.35
N THR A 50 -3.75 -2.89 -9.19
CA THR A 50 -4.45 -4.17 -9.40
C THR A 50 -3.88 -5.00 -10.56
N GLY A 51 -3.11 -4.40 -11.46
CA GLY A 51 -2.57 -5.04 -12.66
C GLY A 51 -1.30 -5.88 -12.45
N ARG A 52 -0.87 -6.59 -13.50
CA ARG A 52 0.40 -7.36 -13.57
C ARG A 52 1.33 -6.91 -14.70
N GLY A 53 0.99 -5.80 -15.39
CA GLY A 53 1.74 -5.36 -16.56
C GLY A 53 2.98 -4.56 -16.20
N ARG A 54 3.70 -4.09 -17.23
CA ARG A 54 4.87 -3.18 -17.14
C ARG A 54 4.65 -1.95 -16.25
N TRP A 55 3.40 -1.54 -16.09
CA TRP A 55 3.01 -0.36 -15.30
C TRP A 55 2.57 -0.71 -13.87
N ALA A 56 2.55 -1.99 -13.51
CA ALA A 56 2.21 -2.40 -12.16
C ALA A 56 3.22 -1.84 -11.15
N VAL A 57 2.72 -1.52 -9.96
CA VAL A 57 3.55 -1.03 -8.86
C VAL A 57 3.56 -2.02 -7.72
N ASP A 58 4.73 -2.22 -7.13
CA ASP A 58 4.90 -3.07 -5.94
C ASP A 58 4.48 -2.38 -4.66
N VAL A 59 4.61 -1.06 -4.63
CA VAL A 59 4.26 -0.22 -3.48
C VAL A 59 3.18 0.79 -3.82
N CYS A 60 2.31 1.04 -2.85
CA CYS A 60 1.22 2.00 -2.94
C CYS A 60 1.21 2.92 -1.72
N ARG A 61 0.69 4.14 -1.84
CA ARG A 61 0.50 5.01 -0.66
C ARG A 61 -0.57 4.41 0.24
N GLN A 62 -0.38 4.49 1.56
CA GLN A 62 -1.34 3.98 2.54
C GLN A 62 -2.76 4.49 2.27
N ARG A 63 -2.93 5.80 2.05
CA ARG A 63 -4.25 6.39 1.76
C ARG A 63 -4.95 5.77 0.54
N THR A 64 -4.17 5.48 -0.51
CA THR A 64 -4.72 4.85 -1.72
C THR A 64 -5.15 3.42 -1.44
N ALA A 65 -4.33 2.67 -0.71
CA ALA A 65 -4.66 1.30 -0.32
C ALA A 65 -5.92 1.25 0.57
N GLU A 66 -6.02 2.13 1.57
CA GLU A 66 -7.21 2.28 2.44
C GLU A 66 -8.48 2.53 1.62
N LEU A 67 -8.43 3.45 0.65
CA LEU A 67 -9.58 3.73 -0.22
C LEU A 67 -9.96 2.52 -1.07
N ILE A 68 -8.97 1.81 -1.62
CA ILE A 68 -9.21 0.60 -2.44
C ILE A 68 -9.88 -0.48 -1.59
N VAL A 69 -9.33 -0.80 -0.42
CA VAL A 69 -9.88 -1.87 0.43
C VAL A 69 -11.22 -1.48 1.05
N ALA A 70 -11.45 -0.19 1.35
CA ALA A 70 -12.76 0.31 1.76
C ALA A 70 -13.80 0.16 0.63
N ALA A 71 -13.44 0.48 -0.62
CA ALA A 71 -14.31 0.28 -1.78
C ALA A 71 -14.58 -1.21 -2.08
N LEU A 72 -13.61 -2.07 -1.72
CA LEU A 72 -13.76 -3.52 -1.73
C LEU A 72 -14.46 -4.06 -0.48
N GLY A 73 -14.70 -3.28 0.57
CA GLY A 73 -15.28 -3.75 1.83
C GLY A 73 -14.50 -4.91 2.46
N GLU A 74 -13.17 -4.89 2.37
CA GLU A 74 -12.27 -5.93 2.87
C GLU A 74 -11.16 -5.33 3.75
N PRO A 75 -10.55 -6.10 4.67
CA PRO A 75 -9.51 -5.59 5.54
C PRO A 75 -8.19 -5.35 4.78
N LEU A 76 -7.48 -4.29 5.18
CA LEU A 76 -6.24 -3.84 4.53
C LEU A 76 -5.16 -4.94 4.50
N GLU A 77 -5.01 -5.64 5.61
CA GLU A 77 -4.02 -6.70 5.82
C GLU A 77 -4.19 -7.90 4.87
N HIS A 78 -5.37 -8.11 4.29
CA HIS A 78 -5.60 -9.19 3.33
C HIS A 78 -4.93 -8.90 1.98
N HIS A 79 -4.82 -7.62 1.61
CA HIS A 79 -4.34 -7.18 0.29
C HIS A 79 -2.93 -6.58 0.31
N PHE A 80 -2.56 -5.97 1.44
CA PHE A 80 -1.32 -5.24 1.58
C PHE A 80 -0.55 -5.68 2.82
N ALA A 81 0.77 -5.60 2.74
CA ALA A 81 1.67 -5.73 3.86
C ALA A 81 2.23 -4.35 4.24
N MET A 82 2.44 -4.15 5.53
CA MET A 82 3.26 -3.03 5.98
C MET A 82 4.69 -3.24 5.46
N PRO A 83 5.38 -2.19 4.98
CA PRO A 83 6.79 -2.30 4.71
C PRO A 83 7.46 -2.61 6.05
N THR A 84 8.14 -3.75 6.11
CA THR A 84 9.10 -4.00 7.16
C THR A 84 10.22 -2.99 6.97
N ILE A 85 10.07 -1.82 7.59
CA ILE A 85 11.26 -1.10 8.03
C ILE A 85 11.94 -2.05 8.99
N THR A 86 12.92 -2.80 8.49
CA THR A 86 14.09 -3.10 9.30
C THR A 86 14.57 -1.72 9.73
N THR A 87 14.20 -1.31 10.94
CA THR A 87 15.10 -0.47 11.71
C THR A 87 16.36 -1.31 11.80
N ASP A 88 17.27 -1.06 10.85
CA ASP A 88 18.67 -1.30 11.05
C ASP A 88 19.00 -0.42 12.26
N THR A 89 18.83 -1.00 13.44
CA THR A 89 19.46 -0.48 14.64
C THR A 89 20.94 -0.70 14.40
N VAL A 90 21.55 0.18 13.61
CA VAL A 90 22.97 0.45 13.76
C VAL A 90 23.13 0.97 15.18
N GLU A 91 23.30 0.05 16.12
CA GLU A 91 23.95 0.32 17.40
C GLU A 91 25.35 0.84 17.07
N ARG A 92 25.45 2.14 16.78
CA ARG A 92 26.70 2.86 17.00
C ARG A 92 26.79 3.09 18.50
N CYS A 93 27.27 2.07 19.22
CA CYS A 93 28.05 2.31 20.42
C CYS A 93 29.26 3.13 19.98
N LYS A 94 29.15 4.46 20.10
CA LYS A 94 30.34 5.29 20.23
C LYS A 94 30.89 5.01 21.62
N ASP A 95 31.88 4.15 21.68
CA ASP A 95 32.84 4.11 22.78
C ASP A 95 33.67 5.39 22.67
N ASP A 96 33.16 6.49 23.22
CA ASP A 96 33.96 7.67 23.52
C ASP A 96 34.27 7.62 25.03
N GLY A 97 35.06 6.61 25.40
CA GLY A 97 35.72 6.53 26.69
C GLY A 97 36.96 7.42 26.67
N ASP A 98 36.74 8.71 26.86
CA ASP A 98 37.76 9.72 27.15
C ASP A 98 38.67 9.22 28.28
N SER A 99 39.86 8.75 27.91
CA SER A 99 40.92 8.38 28.86
C SER A 99 41.92 9.52 28.91
N ASP A 100 41.69 10.43 29.84
CA ASP A 100 42.59 11.47 30.32
C ASP A 100 43.97 10.88 30.68
N PRO A 101 45.07 11.32 30.05
CA PRO A 101 46.41 11.03 30.51
C PRO A 101 47.00 12.24 31.26
N ARG A 102 46.91 12.18 32.59
CA ARG A 102 47.88 12.66 33.60
C ARG A 102 48.38 14.11 33.56
#